data_AF-A0A0A9FE39-F1
#
_entry.id   AF-A0A0A9FE39-F1
#
_cell.length_a   1.000
_cell.length_b   1.000
_cell.length_c   1.000
_cell.angle_alpha   90.00
_cell.angle_beta   90.00
_cell.angle_gamma   90.00
#
_symmetry.space_group_name_H-M   'P 1'
#
loop_
_entity.id
_entity.type
_entity.pdbx_description
1 polymer ?
#
loop_
_entity_poly.entity_id
_entity_poly.type
_entity_poly.pdbx_seq_one_letter_code
_entity_poly.pdbx_strand_id
1 'polypeptide(L)'
;MDDMLVDLGRDHPPIIDESIASARAFYRIIASADQSVHESTTHSSLSIVVRLLAMKSQYNMSIAHFEANLELIHELLTPESKLPKDFYQSKKLLEGLGMPYLRIDVCYDNCMFYYKDNENKDKCDVCGTSRYEEGQNKVPRKVLRYLPIKDRL
;
A
#
# COMPACT_ATOMS: atom_id res chain seq x y z
N MET A 1 -37.46 33.59 -18.33
CA MET A 1 -36.07 33.08 -18.29
C MET A 1 -36.02 32.11 -17.14
N ASP A 2 -36.87 31.08 -17.20
CA ASP A 2 -37.28 30.28 -16.04
C ASP A 2 -37.33 28.79 -16.38
N ASP A 3 -36.66 28.38 -17.47
CA ASP A 3 -36.62 27.00 -17.98
C ASP A 3 -35.18 26.44 -18.07
N MET A 4 -34.26 26.91 -17.20
CA MET A 4 -32.90 26.35 -17.13
C MET A 4 -32.44 25.99 -15.71
N LEU A 5 -33.37 25.77 -14.77
CA LEU A 5 -33.05 25.41 -13.37
C LEU A 5 -33.51 24.01 -12.95
N VAL A 6 -33.77 23.11 -13.90
CA VAL A 6 -34.19 21.73 -13.59
C VAL A 6 -33.31 20.72 -14.32
N ASP A 7 -32.06 20.52 -13.88
CA ASP A 7 -31.39 19.21 -14.08
C ASP A 7 -30.21 18.90 -13.15
N LEU A 8 -30.07 19.57 -11.99
CA LEU A 8 -29.05 19.19 -10.99
C LEU A 8 -29.53 18.08 -10.02
N GLY A 9 -30.57 17.34 -10.39
CA GLY A 9 -31.24 16.38 -9.52
C GLY A 9 -31.34 14.95 -10.07
N ARG A 10 -30.58 14.57 -11.10
CA ARG A 10 -30.58 13.16 -11.56
C ARG A 10 -29.59 12.33 -10.76
N ASP A 11 -30.13 11.66 -9.75
CA ASP A 11 -29.73 10.33 -9.25
C ASP A 11 -28.27 9.95 -9.52
N HIS A 12 -27.37 10.50 -8.70
CA HIS A 12 -26.15 9.78 -8.42
C HIS A 12 -26.51 8.66 -7.42
N PRO A 13 -26.40 7.38 -7.79
CA PRO A 13 -26.60 6.29 -6.83
C PRO A 13 -25.60 6.48 -5.68
N PRO A 14 -25.97 6.16 -4.43
CA PRO A 14 -25.11 6.38 -3.30
C PRO A 14 -23.86 5.47 -3.41
N ILE A 15 -22.72 6.04 -3.81
CA ILE A 15 -21.40 5.40 -3.64
C ILE A 15 -21.07 5.46 -2.14
N ILE A 16 -21.70 4.61 -1.34
CA ILE A 16 -21.58 4.69 0.13
C ILE A 16 -21.18 3.34 0.77
N ASP A 17 -21.35 2.20 0.10
CA ASP A 17 -21.09 0.90 0.75
C ASP A 17 -19.58 0.54 0.85
N GLU A 18 -18.85 0.64 -0.27
CA GLU A 18 -17.42 0.26 -0.32
C GLU A 18 -16.51 1.26 0.42
N SER A 19 -16.86 2.56 0.36
CA SER A 19 -16.14 3.64 1.04
C SER A 19 -16.25 3.55 2.57
N ILE A 20 -17.44 3.24 3.11
CA ILE A 20 -17.65 3.07 4.56
C ILE A 20 -16.93 1.82 5.08
N ALA A 21 -16.96 0.71 4.32
CA ALA A 21 -16.26 -0.51 4.70
C ALA A 21 -14.74 -0.31 4.77
N SER A 22 -14.18 0.37 3.77
CA SER A 22 -12.75 0.74 3.73
C SER A 22 -12.36 1.70 4.87
N ALA A 23 -13.16 2.73 5.13
CA ALA A 23 -12.93 3.66 6.24
C ALA A 23 -12.98 2.94 7.61
N ARG A 24 -13.96 2.05 7.82
CA ARG A 24 -14.05 1.26 9.06
C ARG A 24 -12.86 0.34 9.25
N ALA A 25 -12.37 -0.29 8.17
CA ALA A 25 -11.17 -1.11 8.21
C ALA A 25 -9.92 -0.28 8.59
N PHE A 26 -9.78 0.91 8.01
CA PHE A 26 -8.70 1.85 8.33
C PHE A 26 -8.71 2.27 9.81
N TYR A 27 -9.86 2.72 10.34
CA TYR A 27 -9.97 3.11 11.74
C TYR A 27 -9.72 1.95 12.71
N ARG A 28 -10.13 0.73 12.37
CA ARG A 28 -9.81 -0.45 13.16
C ARG A 28 -8.31 -0.72 13.22
N ILE A 29 -7.60 -0.51 12.10
CA ILE A 29 -6.15 -0.72 12.04
C ILE A 29 -5.44 0.34 12.87
N ILE A 30 -5.83 1.61 12.78
CA ILE A 30 -5.33 2.67 13.65
C ILE A 30 -5.55 2.30 15.12
N ALA A 31 -6.79 1.95 15.50
CA ALA A 31 -7.10 1.62 16.90
C ALA A 31 -6.30 0.42 17.43
N SER A 32 -5.99 -0.56 16.58
CA SER A 32 -5.14 -1.69 16.96
C SER A 32 -3.66 -1.32 17.07
N ALA A 33 -3.19 -0.44 16.18
CA ALA A 33 -1.78 -0.08 16.07
C ALA A 33 -1.38 1.03 17.05
N ASP A 34 -2.34 1.83 17.52
CA ASP A 34 -2.16 2.87 18.53
C ASP A 34 -2.08 2.31 19.97
N GLN A 35 -2.24 0.99 20.13
CA GLN A 35 -2.00 0.33 21.40
C GLN A 35 -0.51 0.38 21.75
N SER A 36 -0.22 0.65 23.04
CA SER A 36 1.15 0.59 23.57
C SER A 36 1.79 -0.76 23.31
N VAL A 37 3.11 -0.76 23.02
CA VAL A 37 3.87 -2.00 22.80
C VAL A 37 3.81 -2.91 24.03
N HIS A 38 3.84 -2.31 25.23
CA HIS A 38 3.64 -2.94 26.53
C HIS A 38 3.11 -1.88 27.53
N GLU A 39 2.72 -2.28 28.74
CA GLU A 39 2.06 -1.40 29.72
C GLU A 39 2.90 -0.20 30.18
N SER A 40 4.24 -0.35 30.20
CA SER A 40 5.18 0.65 30.72
C SER A 40 5.89 1.50 29.65
N THR A 41 5.48 1.44 28.38
CA THR A 41 6.05 2.29 27.32
C THR A 41 5.18 3.49 26.98
N THR A 42 5.84 4.54 26.48
CA THR A 42 5.20 5.73 25.89
C THR A 42 4.91 5.56 24.40
N HIS A 43 5.40 4.49 23.77
CA HIS A 43 5.24 4.27 22.34
C HIS A 43 4.18 3.22 22.01
N SER A 44 3.32 3.55 21.04
CA SER A 44 2.43 2.58 20.40
C SER A 44 3.21 1.68 19.42
N SER A 45 2.64 0.51 19.10
CA SER A 45 3.20 -0.39 18.08
C SER A 45 3.40 0.31 16.75
N LEU A 46 2.45 1.17 16.36
CA LEU A 46 2.58 1.99 15.16
C LEU A 46 3.78 2.93 15.23
N SER A 47 3.93 3.67 16.34
CA SER A 47 5.03 4.62 16.51
C SER A 47 6.39 3.96 16.33
N ILE A 48 6.61 2.79 16.94
CA ILE A 48 7.88 2.07 16.80
C ILE A 48 8.08 1.55 15.39
N VAL A 49 7.06 0.93 14.78
CA VAL A 49 7.14 0.38 13.42
C VAL A 49 7.46 1.46 12.39
N VAL A 50 6.80 2.62 12.46
CA VAL A 50 7.08 3.77 11.58
C VAL A 50 8.52 4.22 11.72
N ARG A 51 9.03 4.34 12.95
CA ARG A 51 10.42 4.75 13.20
C ARG A 51 11.43 3.73 12.69
N LEU A 52 11.20 2.44 12.94
CA LEU A 52 12.06 1.36 12.45
C LEU A 52 12.10 1.32 10.91
N LEU A 53 10.97 1.50 10.25
CA LEU A 53 10.90 1.54 8.80
C LEU A 53 11.53 2.81 8.21
N ALA A 54 11.41 3.94 8.91
CA ALA A 54 12.14 5.15 8.55
C ALA A 54 13.65 4.94 8.66
N MET A 55 14.15 4.34 9.75
CA MET A 55 15.57 3.98 9.90
C MET A 55 16.03 3.02 8.79
N LYS A 56 15.25 1.98 8.51
CA LYS A 56 15.54 1.05 7.40
C LYS A 56 15.72 1.80 6.08
N SER A 57 14.84 2.73 5.77
CA SER A 57 14.90 3.53 4.54
C SER A 57 16.06 4.52 4.55
N GLN A 58 16.31 5.21 5.66
CA GLN A 58 17.36 6.22 5.77
C GLN A 58 18.76 5.62 5.67
N TYR A 59 18.96 4.45 6.28
CA TYR A 59 20.26 3.77 6.33
C TYR A 59 20.36 2.61 5.34
N ASN A 60 19.39 2.48 4.43
CA ASN A 60 19.33 1.44 3.40
C ASN A 60 19.55 0.02 3.96
N MET A 61 18.99 -0.26 5.15
CA MET A 61 19.15 -1.54 5.82
C MET A 61 18.50 -2.65 4.97
N SER A 62 19.18 -3.80 4.85
CA SER A 62 18.60 -4.98 4.21
C SER A 62 17.41 -5.52 5.02
N ILE A 63 16.62 -6.42 4.44
CA ILE A 63 15.53 -7.08 5.20
C ILE A 63 16.13 -7.93 6.32
N ALA A 64 17.17 -8.70 6.04
CA ALA A 64 17.87 -9.50 7.05
C ALA A 64 18.42 -8.67 8.21
N HIS A 65 19.00 -7.49 7.94
CA HIS A 65 19.48 -6.60 8.99
C HIS A 65 18.31 -6.08 9.86
N PHE A 66 17.19 -5.73 9.23
CA PHE A 66 16.00 -5.27 9.95
C PHE A 66 15.41 -6.36 10.85
N GLU A 67 15.33 -7.59 10.36
CA GLU A 67 14.82 -8.74 11.11
C GLU A 67 15.73 -9.09 12.29
N ALA A 68 17.06 -9.10 12.10
CA ALA A 68 18.01 -9.31 13.19
C ALA A 68 17.89 -8.24 14.30
N ASN A 69 17.61 -6.99 13.95
CA ASN A 69 17.35 -5.94 14.95
C ASN A 69 16.03 -6.18 15.69
N LEU A 70 14.98 -6.63 14.98
CA LEU A 70 13.72 -6.97 15.63
C LEU A 70 13.86 -8.13 16.61
N GLU A 71 14.61 -9.17 16.24
CA GLU A 71 14.91 -10.31 17.13
C GLU A 71 15.58 -9.82 18.42
N LEU A 72 16.63 -9.00 18.31
CA LEU A 72 17.30 -8.40 19.47
C LEU A 72 16.35 -7.57 20.33
N ILE A 73 15.49 -6.76 19.71
CA ILE A 73 14.50 -5.95 20.44
C ILE A 73 13.50 -6.86 21.16
N HIS A 74 13.05 -7.94 20.54
CA HIS A 74 12.14 -8.90 21.15
C HIS A 74 12.74 -9.62 22.36
N GLU A 75 14.05 -9.89 22.36
CA GLU A 75 14.75 -10.44 23.54
C GLU A 75 14.74 -9.48 24.74
N LEU A 76 14.66 -8.16 24.48
CA LEU A 76 14.60 -7.13 25.52
C LEU A 76 13.18 -6.83 26.00
N LEU A 77 12.17 -7.23 25.23
CA LEU A 77 10.76 -6.96 25.52
C LEU A 77 10.10 -8.10 26.29
N THR A 78 8.98 -7.79 26.95
CA THR A 78 8.15 -8.83 27.57
C THR A 78 7.49 -9.71 26.50
N PRO A 79 7.22 -11.00 26.77
CA PRO A 79 6.57 -11.91 25.84
C PRO A 79 5.22 -11.41 25.30
N GLU A 80 4.52 -10.58 26.08
CA GLU A 80 3.23 -9.98 25.76
C GLU A 80 3.33 -8.73 24.86
N SER A 81 4.52 -8.42 24.33
CA SER A 81 4.70 -7.22 23.52
C SER A 81 3.89 -7.28 22.22
N LYS A 82 3.31 -6.13 21.84
CA LYS A 82 2.53 -5.97 20.61
C LYS A 82 3.38 -5.54 19.41
N LEU A 83 4.70 -5.68 19.51
CA LEU A 83 5.61 -5.34 18.42
C LEU A 83 5.52 -6.43 17.32
N PRO A 84 5.48 -6.06 16.02
CA PRO A 84 5.53 -7.05 14.95
C PRO A 84 6.78 -7.92 15.01
N LYS A 85 6.66 -9.18 14.59
CA LYS A 85 7.75 -10.16 14.68
C LYS A 85 8.77 -10.03 13.56
N ASP A 86 8.35 -9.48 12.43
CA ASP A 86 9.16 -9.47 11.20
C ASP A 86 8.85 -8.23 10.34
N PHE A 87 9.62 -8.09 9.26
CA PHE A 87 9.45 -6.98 8.31
C PHE A 87 8.09 -7.03 7.61
N TYR A 88 7.58 -8.22 7.30
CA TYR A 88 6.33 -8.38 6.60
C TYR A 88 5.13 -7.94 7.46
N GLN A 89 5.07 -8.33 8.73
CA GLN A 89 4.06 -7.90 9.68
C GLN A 89 4.14 -6.40 9.94
N SER A 90 5.36 -5.86 10.04
CA SER A 90 5.60 -4.41 10.14
C SER A 90 5.03 -3.67 8.92
N LYS A 91 5.29 -4.19 7.72
CA LYS A 91 4.77 -3.66 6.46
C LYS A 91 3.25 -3.79 6.37
N LYS A 92 2.68 -4.91 6.80
CA LYS A 92 1.23 -5.17 6.81
C LYS A 92 0.49 -4.21 7.75
N LEU A 93 1.10 -3.90 8.89
CA LEU A 93 0.58 -2.90 9.83
C LEU A 93 0.49 -1.51 9.17
N LEU A 94 1.49 -1.12 8.36
CA LEU A 94 1.45 0.12 7.58
C LEU A 94 0.54 0.06 6.35
N GLU A 95 0.44 -1.08 5.67
CA GLU A 95 -0.44 -1.25 4.49
C GLU A 95 -1.90 -0.96 4.84
N GLY A 96 -2.32 -1.29 6.06
CA GLY A 96 -3.63 -0.97 6.59
C GLY A 96 -3.90 0.52 6.82
N LEU A 97 -2.85 1.36 6.87
CA LEU A 97 -2.94 2.80 7.05
C LEU A 97 -3.09 3.58 5.73
N GLY A 98 -3.47 2.90 4.65
CA GLY A 98 -4.03 3.59 3.50
C GLY A 98 -3.02 4.47 2.77
N MET A 99 -1.86 3.92 2.40
CA MET A 99 -1.17 4.35 1.18
C MET A 99 -1.47 3.36 0.05
N PRO A 100 -2.73 3.23 -0.43
CA PRO A 100 -3.01 2.39 -1.57
C PRO A 100 -2.25 2.98 -2.75
N TYR A 101 -1.26 2.25 -3.25
CA TYR A 101 -0.69 2.55 -4.54
C TYR A 101 -1.35 1.65 -5.58
N LEU A 102 -1.81 2.26 -6.67
CA LEU A 102 -2.20 1.51 -7.84
C LEU A 102 -0.93 0.96 -8.51
N ARG A 103 -0.88 -0.35 -8.62
CA ARG A 103 0.17 -1.05 -9.35
C ARG A 103 -0.18 -1.04 -10.84
N ILE A 104 0.59 -0.32 -11.64
CA ILE A 104 0.40 -0.24 -13.09
C ILE A 104 1.60 -0.87 -13.77
N ASP A 105 1.37 -1.90 -14.58
CA ASP A 105 2.45 -2.49 -15.36
C ASP A 105 2.83 -1.55 -16.51
N VAL A 106 4.12 -1.49 -16.80
CA VAL A 106 4.71 -0.58 -17.79
C VAL A 106 5.47 -1.38 -18.83
N CYS A 107 5.47 -0.91 -20.07
CA CYS A 107 6.47 -1.39 -21.04
C CYS A 107 7.88 -1.15 -20.47
N TYR A 108 8.79 -2.10 -20.70
CA TYR A 108 10.19 -2.01 -20.26
C TYR A 108 10.85 -0.70 -20.73
N ASP A 109 10.60 -0.34 -22.00
CA ASP A 109 11.07 0.87 -22.68
C ASP A 109 10.19 2.11 -22.40
N ASN A 110 9.26 2.03 -21.43
CA ASN A 110 8.33 3.11 -21.04
C ASN A 110 7.40 3.62 -22.16
N CYS A 111 7.20 2.88 -23.25
CA CYS A 111 6.38 3.36 -24.37
C CYS A 111 4.87 3.42 -24.06
N MET A 112 4.36 2.56 -23.18
CA MET A 112 2.94 2.52 -22.81
C MET A 112 2.72 1.92 -21.42
N PHE A 113 1.54 2.20 -20.86
CA PHE A 113 1.02 1.59 -19.64
C PHE A 113 0.03 0.47 -20.00
N TYR A 114 0.13 -0.66 -19.31
CA TYR A 114 -0.87 -1.74 -19.36
C TYR A 114 -1.98 -1.42 -18.34
N TYR A 115 -2.82 -0.45 -18.68
CA TYR A 115 -3.88 0.09 -17.82
C TYR A 115 -5.14 0.39 -18.63
N LYS A 116 -6.33 0.24 -18.01
CA LYS A 116 -7.65 0.36 -18.66
C LYS A 116 -7.71 -0.49 -19.93
N ASP A 117 -7.91 0.13 -21.10
CA ASP A 117 -8.05 -0.55 -22.39
C ASP A 117 -6.84 -1.42 -22.78
N ASN A 118 -5.68 -1.17 -22.17
CA ASN A 118 -4.45 -1.91 -22.41
C ASN A 118 -4.14 -2.97 -21.34
N GLU A 119 -5.02 -3.19 -20.36
CA GLU A 119 -4.76 -4.08 -19.22
C GLU A 119 -4.55 -5.55 -19.61
N ASN A 120 -5.16 -6.00 -20.71
CA ASN A 120 -5.13 -7.39 -21.16
C ASN A 120 -4.03 -7.65 -22.21
N LYS A 121 -3.21 -6.64 -22.51
CA LYS A 121 -2.10 -6.78 -23.47
C LYS A 121 -0.89 -7.41 -22.80
N ASP A 122 -0.28 -8.34 -23.54
CA ASP A 122 0.93 -9.07 -23.12
C ASP A 122 2.20 -8.54 -23.82
N LYS A 123 2.04 -7.65 -24.82
CA LYS A 123 3.13 -7.00 -25.57
C LYS A 123 2.84 -5.52 -25.78
N CYS A 124 3.91 -4.74 -25.96
CA CYS A 124 3.81 -3.32 -26.25
C CYS A 124 3.47 -3.08 -27.73
N ASP A 125 2.49 -2.22 -28.00
CA ASP A 125 2.09 -1.87 -29.36
C ASP A 125 3.13 -1.02 -30.11
N VAL A 126 4.02 -0.34 -29.36
CA VAL A 126 5.01 0.60 -29.92
C VAL A 126 6.33 -0.09 -30.24
N CYS A 127 6.89 -0.84 -29.28
CA CYS A 127 8.20 -1.48 -29.44
C CYS A 127 8.14 -3.01 -29.58
N GLY A 128 6.97 -3.63 -29.44
CA GLY A 128 6.80 -5.09 -29.53
C GLY A 128 7.33 -5.88 -28.34
N THR A 129 7.97 -5.22 -27.37
CA THR A 129 8.56 -5.86 -26.18
C THR A 129 7.49 -6.54 -25.31
N SER A 130 7.82 -7.72 -24.77
CA SER A 130 6.98 -8.46 -23.82
C SER A 130 6.72 -7.68 -22.54
N ARG A 131 5.49 -7.77 -22.00
CA ARG A 131 5.12 -7.26 -20.68
C ARG A 131 5.78 -8.05 -19.54
N TYR A 132 5.95 -9.35 -19.70
CA TYR A 132 6.40 -10.25 -18.64
C TYR A 132 7.85 -10.73 -18.85
N GLU A 133 8.52 -11.05 -17.74
CA GLU A 133 9.82 -11.73 -17.72
C GLU A 133 9.69 -13.14 -18.31
N GLU A 134 10.81 -13.68 -18.80
CA GLU A 134 10.86 -15.06 -19.30
C GLU A 134 10.85 -16.05 -18.13
N GLY A 135 9.77 -16.82 -18.02
CA GLY A 135 9.60 -17.81 -16.95
C GLY A 135 8.20 -18.41 -16.92
N GLN A 136 7.97 -19.34 -15.99
CA GLN A 136 6.65 -19.99 -15.84
C GLN A 136 5.60 -19.05 -15.24
N ASN A 137 6.03 -18.01 -14.51
CA ASN A 137 5.15 -17.06 -13.85
C ASN A 137 5.03 -15.77 -14.66
N LYS A 138 3.81 -15.24 -14.81
CA LYS A 138 3.54 -13.93 -15.43
C LYS A 138 3.99 -12.78 -14.50
N VAL A 139 5.30 -12.58 -14.39
CA VAL A 139 5.90 -11.48 -13.61
C VAL A 139 6.16 -10.30 -14.54
N PRO A 140 5.53 -9.13 -14.35
CA PRO A 140 5.76 -7.96 -15.19
C PRO A 140 7.19 -7.47 -15.08
N ARG A 141 7.81 -7.14 -16.23
CA ARG A 141 9.21 -6.65 -16.29
C ARG A 141 9.40 -5.31 -15.61
N LYS A 142 8.36 -4.47 -15.63
CA LYS A 142 8.40 -3.13 -15.04
C LYS A 142 7.05 -2.74 -14.48
N VAL A 143 7.07 -2.14 -13.30
CA VAL A 143 5.87 -1.77 -12.55
C VAL A 143 6.03 -0.34 -12.05
N LEU A 144 5.06 0.51 -12.38
CA LEU A 144 4.87 1.84 -11.80
C LEU A 144 3.94 1.73 -10.59
N ARG A 145 4.33 2.35 -9.47
CA ARG A 145 3.47 2.49 -8.29
C ARG A 145 2.91 3.91 -8.29
N TYR A 146 1.62 4.04 -8.53
CA TYR A 146 0.92 5.33 -8.56
C TYR A 146 0.18 5.56 -7.25
N LEU A 147 0.48 6.65 -6.55
CA LEU A 147 -0.31 7.08 -5.38
C LEU A 147 -1.46 7.97 -5.91
N PRO A 148 -2.72 7.51 -5.88
CA PRO A 148 -3.84 8.27 -6.40
C PRO A 148 -4.17 9.42 -5.46
N ILE A 149 -3.72 10.63 -5.82
CA ILE A 149 -4.20 11.89 -5.22
C ILE A 149 -5.61 12.21 -5.78
N LYS A 150 -5.89 11.75 -7.01
CA LYS A 150 -7.19 11.76 -7.70
C LYS A 150 -7.23 10.62 -8.72
N ASP A 151 -8.40 10.27 -9.23
CA ASP A 151 -8.52 9.30 -10.32
C ASP A 151 -7.70 9.73 -11.53
N ARG A 152 -6.97 8.78 -12.11
CA ARG A 152 -6.17 9.02 -13.30
C ARG A 152 -7.07 8.94 -14.53
N LEU A 153 -7.09 10.03 -15.30
CA LEU A 153 -7.77 10.18 -16.60
C LEU A 153 -7.52 8.97 -17.50
#